data_AF-A0A5B7JV26-F1
#
_entry.id   AF-A0A5B7JV26-F1
#
_cell.length_a   1.000
_cell.length_b   1.000
_cell.length_c   1.000
_cell.angle_alpha   90.00
_cell.angle_beta   90.00
_cell.angle_gamma   90.00
#
_symmetry.space_group_name_H-M   'P 1'
#
loop_
_entity.id
_entity.type
_entity.pdbx_description
1 polymer ?
#
loop_
_entity_poly.entity_id
_entity_poly.type
_entity_poly.pdbx_seq_one_letter_code
_entity_poly.pdbx_strand_id
1 'polypeptide(L)'
;MGFCEGEVGAYSTLQELESVQRAYTRKIRGMNELNYWQRLQRLILEEQVPHRTIIIKNSKCSGRSCERCALPSSTPGRVKTLLTYSLSYSGPRLFNALPKNVRDTTGCPVSRFKKALDHFLQTLPDEPPIP
;
A
#
# COMPACT_ATOMS: atom_id res chain seq x y z
N MET A 1 27.70 30.42 -21.75
CA MET A 1 26.62 29.54 -22.26
C MET A 1 27.12 28.11 -22.15
N GLY A 2 26.82 27.43 -21.04
CA GLY A 2 27.13 26.02 -20.86
C GLY A 2 25.80 25.28 -20.75
N PHE A 3 25.44 24.52 -21.78
CA PHE A 3 24.33 23.58 -21.70
C PHE A 3 24.90 22.24 -21.25
N CYS A 4 24.37 21.76 -20.12
CA CYS A 4 24.77 20.55 -19.44
C CYS A 4 24.53 19.31 -20.31
N GLU A 5 25.58 18.52 -20.55
CA GLU A 5 25.47 17.14 -21.02
C GLU A 5 24.92 16.28 -19.86
N GLY A 6 23.61 16.02 -19.85
CA GLY A 6 22.98 15.27 -18.76
C GLY A 6 21.83 14.33 -19.13
N GLU A 7 21.31 14.34 -20.35
CA GLU A 7 20.05 13.64 -20.66
C GLU A 7 20.19 12.33 -21.47
N VAL A 8 21.37 11.99 -21.97
CA VAL A 8 21.53 10.85 -22.90
C VAL A 8 21.43 9.48 -22.19
N GLY A 9 21.69 9.41 -20.87
CA GLY A 9 21.64 8.16 -20.09
C GLY A 9 20.25 7.74 -19.59
N ALA A 10 19.26 8.64 -19.59
CA ALA A 10 17.92 8.33 -19.11
C ALA A 10 17.07 7.60 -20.17
N TYR A 11 17.30 7.91 -21.46
CA TYR A 11 16.55 7.30 -22.55
C TYR A 11 16.89 5.82 -22.75
N SER A 12 18.15 5.43 -22.59
CA SER A 12 18.57 4.02 -22.70
C SER A 12 17.94 3.15 -21.61
N THR A 13 17.96 3.61 -20.36
CA THR A 13 17.38 2.89 -19.22
C THR A 13 15.86 2.76 -19.31
N LEU A 14 15.17 3.79 -19.81
CA LEU A 14 13.73 3.73 -20.08
C LEU A 14 13.38 2.71 -21.16
N GLN A 15 14.20 2.61 -22.20
CA GLN A 15 14.00 1.66 -23.30
C GLN A 15 14.23 0.21 -22.85
N GLU A 16 15.24 -0.02 -22.00
CA GLU A 16 15.46 -1.31 -21.34
C GLU A 16 14.26 -1.69 -20.48
N LEU A 17 13.76 -0.75 -19.68
CA LEU A 17 12.59 -0.96 -18.82
C LEU A 17 11.34 -1.30 -19.66
N GLU A 18 11.09 -0.58 -20.75
CA GLU A 18 9.97 -0.86 -21.66
C GLU A 18 10.10 -2.25 -22.28
N SER A 19 11.32 -2.66 -22.66
CA SER A 19 11.56 -3.99 -23.24
C SER A 19 11.21 -5.12 -22.27
N VAL A 20 11.58 -4.96 -20.99
CA VAL A 20 11.27 -5.89 -19.91
C VAL A 20 9.77 -5.94 -19.66
N GLN A 21 9.11 -4.78 -19.57
CA GLN A 21 7.65 -4.69 -19.40
C GLN A 21 6.92 -5.35 -20.57
N ARG A 22 7.32 -5.07 -21.81
CA ARG A 22 6.73 -5.66 -23.02
C ARG A 22 6.91 -7.19 -23.07
N ALA A 23 8.08 -7.69 -22.68
CA ALA A 23 8.36 -9.12 -22.62
C ALA A 23 7.52 -9.83 -21.53
N TYR A 24 7.37 -9.19 -20.38
CA TYR A 24 6.58 -9.71 -19.26
C TYR A 24 5.08 -9.73 -19.58
N THR A 25 4.52 -8.63 -20.05
CA THR A 25 3.09 -8.49 -20.36
C THR A 25 2.61 -9.43 -21.47
N ARG A 26 3.49 -9.81 -22.41
CA ARG A 26 3.20 -10.80 -23.44
C ARG A 26 3.03 -12.23 -22.88
N LYS A 27 3.61 -12.55 -21.72
CA LYS A 27 3.49 -13.89 -21.09
C LYS A 27 2.18 -14.09 -20.34
N ILE A 28 1.39 -13.02 -20.12
CA ILE A 28 0.12 -13.09 -19.41
C ILE A 28 -0.95 -13.68 -20.35
N ARG A 29 -1.64 -14.73 -19.90
CA ARG A 29 -2.71 -15.37 -20.69
C ARG A 29 -3.80 -14.36 -21.02
N GLY A 30 -4.26 -14.34 -22.27
CA GLY A 30 -5.30 -13.41 -22.75
C GLY A 30 -4.78 -12.03 -23.21
N MET A 31 -3.47 -11.77 -23.16
CA MET A 31 -2.88 -10.50 -23.61
C MET A 31 -2.29 -10.55 -25.03
N ASN A 32 -2.33 -11.71 -25.71
CA ASN A 32 -1.66 -11.91 -27.00
C ASN A 32 -2.17 -10.97 -28.10
N GLU A 33 -3.46 -10.64 -28.09
CA GLU A 33 -4.14 -9.87 -29.15
C GLU A 33 -4.07 -8.35 -28.95
N LEU A 34 -3.62 -7.88 -27.78
CA LEU A 34 -3.60 -6.46 -27.43
C LEU A 34 -2.26 -5.80 -27.79
N ASN A 35 -2.29 -4.55 -28.27
CA ASN A 35 -1.07 -3.75 -28.44
C ASN A 35 -0.42 -3.46 -27.07
N TYR A 36 0.87 -3.13 -27.01
CA TYR A 36 1.59 -2.80 -25.78
C TYR A 36 0.84 -1.78 -24.90
N TRP A 37 0.36 -0.69 -25.49
CA TRP A 37 -0.42 0.32 -24.78
C TRP A 37 -1.75 -0.22 -24.25
N GLN A 38 -2.44 -1.05 -25.04
CA GLN A 38 -3.69 -1.69 -24.62
C GLN A 38 -3.46 -2.72 -23.52
N ARG A 39 -2.34 -3.46 -23.55
CA ARG A 39 -1.91 -4.35 -22.46
C ARG A 39 -1.63 -3.57 -21.19
N LEU A 40 -0.92 -2.45 -21.30
CA LEU A 40 -0.59 -1.60 -20.16
C LEU A 40 -1.87 -0.99 -19.57
N GLN A 41 -2.75 -0.43 -20.41
CA GLN A 41 -4.04 0.10 -19.98
C GLN A 41 -4.92 -1.00 -19.39
N ARG A 42 -4.91 -2.21 -19.95
CA ARG A 42 -5.62 -3.36 -19.41
C ARG A 42 -5.01 -3.81 -18.07
N LEU A 43 -3.71 -3.70 -17.83
CA LEU A 43 -3.10 -4.01 -16.52
C LEU A 43 -3.30 -2.91 -15.48
N ILE A 44 -3.44 -1.67 -15.92
CA ILE A 44 -3.82 -0.55 -15.05
C ILE A 44 -5.31 -0.66 -14.67
N LEU A 45 -6.17 -1.11 -15.59
CA LEU A 45 -7.61 -1.33 -15.38
C LEU A 45 -7.92 -2.65 -14.66
N GLU A 46 -7.26 -3.74 -15.06
CA GLU A 46 -7.20 -5.02 -14.36
C GLU A 46 -6.19 -4.87 -13.24
N GLU A 47 -6.56 -4.08 -12.23
CA GLU A 47 -5.87 -3.99 -10.96
C GLU A 47 -5.86 -5.40 -10.32
N GLN A 48 -4.96 -6.25 -10.81
CA GLN A 48 -4.62 -7.57 -10.25
C GLN A 48 -3.74 -7.40 -9.01
N VAL A 49 -3.51 -6.16 -8.58
CA VAL A 49 -3.31 -5.88 -7.18
C VAL A 49 -4.72 -5.89 -6.59
N PRO A 50 -5.14 -6.93 -5.85
CA PRO A 50 -6.41 -6.83 -5.15
C PRO A 50 -6.38 -5.51 -4.41
N HIS A 51 -7.30 -4.59 -4.74
CA HIS A 51 -7.71 -3.53 -3.84
C HIS A 51 -8.04 -4.25 -2.54
N ARG A 52 -7.07 -4.38 -1.63
CA ARG A 52 -7.26 -4.98 -0.33
C ARG A 52 -7.93 -3.88 0.48
N THR A 53 -9.20 -3.71 0.17
CA THR A 53 -10.06 -2.66 0.66
C THR A 53 -10.08 -2.77 2.17
N ILE A 54 -9.47 -1.79 2.84
CA ILE A 54 -9.60 -1.67 4.28
C ILE A 54 -11.08 -1.37 4.55
N ILE A 55 -11.80 -2.32 5.15
CA ILE A 55 -13.22 -2.16 5.44
C ILE A 55 -13.34 -1.39 6.75
N ILE A 56 -14.02 -0.24 6.73
CA ILE A 56 -14.27 0.55 7.94
C ILE A 56 -15.62 0.13 8.54
N LYS A 57 -15.61 -0.31 9.79
CA LYS A 57 -16.81 -0.62 10.58
C LYS A 57 -16.98 0.41 11.68
N ASN A 58 -18.20 0.85 11.91
CA ASN A 58 -18.53 1.76 13.02
C ASN A 58 -19.51 1.08 13.97
N SER A 59 -19.22 1.13 15.27
CA SER A 59 -20.08 0.61 16.33
C SER A 59 -20.27 1.67 17.41
N LYS A 60 -21.47 1.73 17.99
CA LYS A 60 -21.78 2.70 19.06
C LYS A 60 -20.84 2.53 20.26
N CYS A 61 -20.60 1.27 20.67
CA CYS A 61 -19.79 0.95 21.84
C CYS A 61 -18.27 1.03 21.55
N SER A 62 -17.80 0.42 20.46
CA SER A 62 -16.37 0.26 20.17
C SER A 62 -15.76 1.35 19.25
N GLY A 63 -16.59 2.25 18.71
CA GLY A 63 -16.18 3.30 17.78
C GLY A 63 -15.85 2.79 16.38
N ARG A 64 -15.09 3.57 15.62
CA ARG A 64 -14.58 3.23 14.28
C ARG A 64 -13.48 2.18 14.36
N SER A 65 -13.56 1.13 13.55
CA SER A 65 -12.56 0.07 13.45
C SER A 65 -12.32 -0.27 11.99
N CYS A 66 -11.11 -0.73 11.69
CA CYS A 66 -10.72 -1.17 10.35
C CYS A 66 -10.56 -2.69 10.37
N GLU A 67 -11.27 -3.37 9.47
CA GLU A 67 -11.15 -4.80 9.32
C GLU A 67 -10.10 -5.13 8.26
N ARG A 68 -9.28 -6.13 8.57
CA ARG A 68 -8.24 -6.63 7.69
C ARG A 68 -8.86 -7.64 6.73
N CYS A 69 -8.62 -7.48 5.42
CA CYS A 69 -8.91 -8.55 4.47
C CYS A 69 -8.06 -9.79 4.79
N ALA A 70 -8.72 -10.93 4.97
CA ALA A 70 -8.03 -12.20 5.11
C ALA A 70 -7.20 -12.52 3.86
N LEU A 71 -5.99 -13.04 4.05
CA LEU A 71 -5.19 -13.55 2.93
C LEU A 71 -5.84 -14.84 2.44
N PRO A 72 -5.99 -15.05 1.12
CA PRO A 72 -6.51 -16.32 0.62
C PRO A 72 -5.61 -17.46 1.10
N SER A 73 -6.23 -18.55 1.53
CA SER A 73 -5.52 -19.74 2.00
C SER A 73 -4.54 -20.29 0.96
N SER A 74 -4.88 -20.13 -0.32
CA SER A 74 -4.11 -20.51 -1.51
C SER A 74 -2.80 -19.74 -1.71
N THR A 75 -2.55 -18.62 -1.00
CA THR A 75 -1.31 -17.85 -1.20
C THR A 75 -0.09 -18.60 -0.65
N PRO A 76 1.04 -18.68 -1.40
CA PRO A 76 2.27 -19.31 -0.93
C PRO A 76 2.82 -18.68 0.36
N GLY A 77 3.46 -19.48 1.22
CA GLY A 77 3.97 -19.03 2.53
C GLY A 77 4.89 -17.81 2.46
N ARG A 78 5.87 -17.82 1.55
CA ARG A 78 6.78 -16.68 1.33
C ARG A 78 6.04 -15.39 0.96
N VAL A 79 5.01 -15.51 0.12
CA VAL A 79 4.20 -14.38 -0.31
C VAL A 79 3.31 -13.89 0.84
N LYS A 80 2.74 -14.80 1.65
CA LYS A 80 2.03 -14.43 2.89
C LYS A 80 2.92 -13.60 3.81
N THR A 81 4.17 -14.03 4.04
CA THR A 81 5.14 -13.29 4.85
C THR A 81 5.36 -11.87 4.32
N LEU A 82 5.67 -11.70 3.03
CA LEU A 82 5.86 -10.38 2.42
C LEU A 82 4.61 -9.49 2.56
N LEU A 83 3.43 -10.07 2.35
CA LEU A 83 2.17 -9.35 2.48
C LEU A 83 1.85 -8.97 3.92
N THR A 84 2.24 -9.78 4.91
CA THR A 84 2.01 -9.46 6.32
C THR A 84 2.81 -8.24 6.80
N TYR A 85 3.99 -8.01 6.21
CA TYR A 85 4.80 -6.82 6.47
C TYR A 85 4.32 -5.58 5.71
N SER A 86 3.38 -5.72 4.77
CA SER A 86 2.83 -4.60 4.02
C SER A 86 1.90 -3.75 4.89
N LEU A 87 1.96 -2.42 4.73
CA LEU A 87 1.13 -1.48 5.48
C LEU A 87 -0.37 -1.74 5.32
N SER A 88 -0.82 -2.18 4.13
CA SER A 88 -2.23 -2.53 3.90
C SER A 88 -2.73 -3.68 4.80
N TYR A 89 -1.83 -4.53 5.30
CA TYR A 89 -2.15 -5.65 6.18
C TYR A 89 -1.97 -5.33 7.67
N SER A 90 -0.89 -4.62 8.03
CA SER A 90 -0.58 -4.22 9.41
C SER A 90 -1.33 -2.97 9.86
N GLY A 91 -1.62 -2.04 8.93
CA GLY A 91 -2.28 -0.76 9.17
C GLY A 91 -3.63 -0.86 9.90
N PRO A 92 -4.58 -1.71 9.46
CA PRO A 92 -5.85 -1.89 10.18
C PRO A 92 -5.66 -2.35 11.63
N ARG A 93 -4.65 -3.19 11.89
CA ARG A 93 -4.31 -3.65 13.25
C ARG A 93 -3.76 -2.51 14.10
N LEU A 94 -2.86 -1.69 13.52
CA LEU A 94 -2.31 -0.52 14.20
C LEU A 94 -3.40 0.49 14.52
N PHE A 95 -4.30 0.77 13.56
CA PHE A 95 -5.42 1.67 13.77
C PHE A 95 -6.32 1.18 14.91
N ASN A 96 -6.69 -0.10 14.93
CA ASN A 96 -7.57 -0.66 15.98
C ASN A 96 -6.93 -0.69 17.38
N ALA A 97 -5.60 -0.70 17.47
CA ALA A 97 -4.89 -0.59 18.74
C ALA A 97 -4.95 0.82 19.35
N LEU A 98 -5.28 1.83 18.55
CA LEU A 98 -5.42 3.20 19.04
C LEU A 98 -6.66 3.38 19.91
N PRO A 99 -6.63 4.31 20.88
CA PRO A 99 -7.76 4.56 21.76
C PRO A 99 -8.92 5.20 20.97
N LYS A 100 -10.16 4.97 21.46
CA LYS A 100 -11.40 5.36 20.78
C LYS A 100 -11.47 6.86 20.47
N ASN A 101 -10.98 7.71 21.37
CA ASN A 101 -10.91 9.17 21.18
C ASN A 101 -10.10 9.57 19.94
N VAL A 102 -8.98 8.91 19.68
CA VAL A 102 -8.16 9.14 18.47
C VAL A 102 -8.83 8.51 17.25
N ARG A 103 -9.35 7.28 17.40
CA ARG A 103 -10.05 6.57 16.33
C ARG A 103 -11.32 7.24 15.85
N ASP A 104 -12.05 7.99 16.67
CA ASP A 104 -13.33 8.62 16.30
C ASP A 104 -13.19 10.09 15.86
N THR A 105 -11.97 10.62 15.81
CA THR A 105 -11.68 11.98 15.37
C THR A 105 -11.97 12.14 13.85
N THR A 106 -13.10 12.78 13.50
CA THR A 106 -13.55 13.04 12.11
C THR A 106 -13.68 14.53 11.82
N GLY A 107 -13.57 14.92 10.55
CA GLY A 107 -13.90 16.28 10.10
C GLY A 107 -12.93 17.37 10.58
N CYS A 108 -11.68 17.01 10.88
CA CYS A 108 -10.67 17.92 11.38
C CYS A 108 -9.36 17.80 10.60
N PRO A 109 -8.50 18.84 10.62
CA PRO A 109 -7.25 18.83 9.89
C PRO A 109 -6.29 17.76 10.44
N VAL A 110 -5.41 17.28 9.57
CA VAL A 110 -4.40 16.25 9.89
C VAL A 110 -3.55 16.63 11.11
N SER A 111 -3.30 17.92 11.34
CA SER A 111 -2.55 18.42 12.49
C SER A 111 -3.20 18.10 13.83
N ARG A 112 -4.53 18.15 13.92
CA ARG A 112 -5.27 17.82 15.14
C ARG A 112 -5.19 16.33 15.45
N PHE A 113 -5.28 15.50 14.42
CA PHE A 113 -5.08 14.05 14.54
C PHE A 113 -3.66 13.71 15.00
N LYS A 114 -2.63 14.31 14.38
CA LYS A 114 -1.22 14.11 14.76
C LYS A 114 -0.98 14.45 16.23
N LYS A 115 -1.45 15.61 16.71
CA LYS A 115 -1.33 16.00 18.12
C LYS A 115 -1.98 15.00 19.09
N ALA A 116 -3.17 14.51 18.75
CA ALA A 116 -3.87 13.53 19.58
C ALA A 116 -3.14 12.17 19.61
N LEU A 117 -2.51 11.79 18.50
CA LEU A 117 -1.67 10.61 18.41
C LEU A 117 -0.38 10.78 19.22
N ASP A 118 0.32 11.91 19.09
CA ASP A 118 1.55 12.20 19.82
C ASP A 118 1.33 12.15 21.33
N HIS A 119 0.22 12.71 21.83
CA HIS A 119 -0.15 12.60 23.25
C HIS A 119 -0.34 11.15 23.71
N PHE A 120 -0.87 10.28 22.85
CA PHE A 120 -0.99 8.86 23.16
C PHE A 120 0.37 8.16 23.12
N LEU A 121 1.23 8.47 22.14
CA LEU A 121 2.56 7.87 22.03
C LEU A 121 3.46 8.24 23.20
N GLN A 122 3.32 9.44 23.78
CA GLN A 122 4.00 9.83 25.01
C GLN A 122 3.69 8.95 26.23
N THR A 123 2.57 8.21 26.21
CA THR A 123 2.24 7.26 27.30
C THR A 123 2.98 5.93 27.17
N LEU A 124 3.55 5.64 26.01
CA LEU A 124 4.35 4.45 25.80
C LEU A 124 5.79 4.74 26.26
N PRO A 125 6.38 3.90 27.13
CA PRO A 125 7.78 4.05 27.50
C PRO A 125 8.65 3.82 26.25
N ASP A 126 9.58 4.74 26.01
CA ASP A 126 10.53 4.69 24.87
C ASP A 126 11.61 3.59 25.03
N GLU A 127 11.62 2.88 26.14
CA GLU A 127 12.57 1.82 26.40
C GLU A 127 12.14 0.51 25.73
N PRO A 128 13.03 -0.15 24.97
CA PRO A 128 12.72 -1.45 24.40
C PRO A 128 12.51 -2.47 25.53
N PRO A 129 11.54 -3.40 25.40
CA PRO A 129 11.36 -4.47 26.38
C PRO A 129 12.64 -5.30 26.44
N ILE A 130 13.22 -5.37 27.64
CA ILE A 130 14.43 -6.14 27.93
C ILE A 130 14.08 -7.64 27.84
N PRO A 131 14.88 -8.48 27.15
CA PRO A 131 14.63 -9.92 27.04
C PRO A 131 14.85 -10.69 28.35
#